data_AF-A0A3B0V4U7-F1
#
_entry.id   AF-A0A3B0V4U7-F1
#
_cell.length_a   1.000
_cell.length_b   1.000
_cell.length_c   1.000
_cell.angle_alpha   90.00
_cell.angle_beta   90.00
_cell.angle_gamma   90.00
#
_symmetry.space_group_name_H-M   'P 1'
#
loop_
_entity.id
_entity.type
_entity.pdbx_description
1 polymer ?
#
loop_
_entity_poly.entity_id
_entity_poly.type
_entity_poly.pdbx_seq_one_letter_code
_entity_poly.pdbx_strand_id
1 'polypeptide(L)'
;MDFLKIKFSYLSITYYLNIRSIFAELIINNNCVMAYIIDPDLCTACGTCIDECPVEAISEGDVYVIDPDLCTDCGACADVCPVEAIHPE
;
A
#
# COMPACT_ATOMS: atom_id res chain seq x y z
N MET A 1 19.35 12.34 10.30
CA MET A 1 18.13 12.51 11.11
C MET A 1 16.99 11.94 10.27
N ASP A 2 16.38 10.80 10.53
CA ASP A 2 16.47 9.85 11.64
C ASP A 2 15.73 8.55 11.22
N PHE A 3 16.45 7.47 10.89
CA PHE A 3 15.93 6.08 11.04
C PHE A 3 17.04 5.04 11.29
N LEU A 4 18.32 5.47 11.39
CA LEU A 4 19.48 4.57 11.37
C LEU A 4 20.05 4.16 12.74
N LYS A 5 19.28 4.25 13.83
CA LYS A 5 19.80 4.00 15.19
C LYS A 5 18.91 3.13 16.08
N ILE A 6 18.46 1.97 15.63
CA ILE A 6 18.11 0.90 16.58
C ILE A 6 18.58 -0.47 16.06
N LYS A 7 19.90 -0.63 15.99
CA LYS A 7 20.57 -1.94 16.12
C LYS A 7 21.33 -1.94 17.45
N PHE A 8 20.69 -2.17 18.58
CA PHE A 8 21.35 -2.56 19.83
C PHE A 8 20.22 -3.12 20.72
N SER A 9 20.26 -4.28 21.36
CA SER A 9 21.37 -5.15 21.72
C SER A 9 20.79 -6.27 22.59
N TYR A 10 20.83 -7.53 22.15
CA TYR A 10 21.14 -8.68 23.00
C TYR A 10 20.35 -8.94 24.31
N LEU A 11 19.01 -8.90 24.33
CA LEU A 11 18.20 -9.54 25.39
C LEU A 11 16.79 -9.76 24.83
N SER A 12 16.29 -10.94 24.47
CA SER A 12 16.46 -12.28 25.02
C SER A 12 16.14 -13.32 23.93
N ILE A 13 17.12 -13.57 23.05
CA ILE A 13 17.06 -14.51 21.91
C ILE A 13 16.74 -15.96 22.36
N THR A 14 16.83 -16.27 23.66
CA THR A 14 16.46 -17.57 24.23
C THR A 14 14.95 -17.75 24.48
N TYR A 15 14.15 -16.68 24.53
CA TYR A 15 12.69 -16.81 24.72
C TYR A 15 11.95 -17.18 23.42
N TYR A 16 12.53 -16.85 22.26
CA TYR A 16 11.89 -17.03 20.95
C TYR A 16 12.07 -18.43 20.35
N LEU A 17 12.99 -19.24 20.89
CA LEU A 17 13.24 -20.60 20.38
C LEU A 17 12.21 -21.64 20.84
N ASN A 18 11.21 -21.26 21.65
CA ASN A 18 10.18 -22.17 22.16
C ASN A 18 8.73 -21.81 21.78
N ILE A 19 8.55 -20.91 20.80
CA ILE A 19 7.23 -20.61 20.21
C ILE A 19 7.27 -20.91 18.70
N ARG A 20 7.80 -22.09 18.35
CA ARG A 20 7.99 -22.62 16.98
C ARG A 20 6.71 -22.84 16.16
N SER A 21 5.58 -22.24 16.53
CA SER A 21 4.31 -22.39 15.80
C SER A 21 3.38 -21.17 15.78
N ILE A 22 3.73 -20.03 16.40
CA ILE A 22 2.77 -18.90 16.50
C ILE A 22 3.29 -17.59 15.88
N PHE A 23 4.61 -17.37 15.78
CA PHE A 23 5.18 -16.07 15.34
C PHE A 23 5.92 -16.10 13.99
N ALA A 24 5.71 -17.12 13.16
CA ALA A 24 6.19 -17.11 11.78
C ALA A 24 5.24 -16.33 10.84
N GLU A 25 3.95 -16.19 11.16
CA GLU A 25 2.97 -15.59 10.23
C GLU A 25 2.89 -14.06 10.31
N LEU A 26 3.37 -13.42 11.39
CA LEU A 26 3.17 -11.98 11.60
C LEU A 26 4.27 -11.06 11.02
N ILE A 27 5.40 -11.61 10.54
CA ILE A 27 6.48 -10.84 9.89
C ILE A 27 6.50 -11.07 8.36
N ILE A 28 5.87 -12.15 7.87
CA ILE A 28 5.77 -12.44 6.43
C ILE A 28 4.64 -11.61 5.78
N ASN A 29 3.62 -11.20 6.53
CA ASN A 29 2.52 -10.36 6.03
C ASN A 29 2.78 -8.84 6.21
N ASN A 30 4.05 -8.42 6.30
CA ASN A 30 4.45 -7.02 6.09
C ASN A 30 4.34 -6.69 4.60
N ASN A 31 3.10 -6.63 4.10
CA ASN A 31 2.84 -6.08 2.79
C ASN A 31 3.02 -4.56 2.89
N CYS A 32 4.27 -4.10 2.86
CA CYS A 32 4.61 -2.72 2.55
C CYS A 32 4.47 -2.54 1.03
N VAL A 33 3.24 -2.68 0.53
CA VAL A 33 2.91 -2.40 -0.87
C VAL A 33 2.85 -0.89 -1.01
N MET A 34 3.78 -0.34 -1.78
CA MET A 34 3.71 1.07 -2.16
C MET A 34 2.60 1.21 -3.22
N ALA A 35 1.36 1.34 -2.77
CA ALA A 35 0.21 1.53 -3.65
C ALA A 35 -0.15 3.01 -3.78
N TYR A 36 -0.87 3.35 -4.85
CA TYR A 36 -1.56 4.62 -4.95
C TYR A 36 -2.90 4.54 -4.21
N ILE A 37 -3.31 5.66 -3.62
CA ILE A 37 -4.61 5.83 -2.97
C ILE A 37 -5.36 7.00 -3.60
N ILE A 38 -6.69 6.92 -3.55
CA ILE A 38 -7.60 7.95 -4.07
C ILE A 38 -8.20 8.69 -2.88
N ASP A 39 -8.05 10.02 -2.86
CA ASP A 39 -8.70 10.88 -1.89
C ASP A 39 -10.21 10.98 -2.21
N PRO A 40 -11.09 10.49 -1.31
CA PRO A 40 -12.53 10.52 -1.53
C PRO A 40 -13.12 11.95 -1.55
N ASP A 41 -12.46 12.93 -0.91
CA ASP A 41 -12.95 14.31 -0.84
C ASP A 41 -12.68 15.08 -2.15
N LEU A 42 -11.68 14.63 -2.93
CA LEU A 42 -11.32 15.24 -4.21
C LEU A 42 -11.87 14.46 -5.42
N CYS A 43 -12.07 13.15 -5.28
CA CYS A 43 -12.52 12.31 -6.38
C CYS A 43 -13.93 12.69 -6.86
N THR A 44 -14.07 13.01 -8.15
CA THR A 44 -15.37 13.34 -8.76
C THR A 44 -16.02 12.17 -9.48
N ALA A 45 -15.56 10.93 -9.25
CA ALA A 45 -16.01 9.72 -9.94
C ALA A 45 -16.06 9.86 -11.49
N CYS A 46 -15.04 10.49 -12.10
CA CYS A 46 -15.02 10.75 -13.55
C CYS A 46 -14.69 9.53 -14.42
N GLY A 47 -14.11 8.48 -13.86
CA GLY A 47 -13.82 7.23 -14.57
C GLY A 47 -12.55 7.20 -15.42
N THR A 48 -11.78 8.29 -15.52
CA THR A 48 -10.55 8.27 -16.35
C THR A 48 -9.48 7.33 -15.80
N CYS A 49 -9.39 7.20 -14.47
CA CYS A 49 -8.35 6.36 -13.83
C CYS A 49 -8.53 4.85 -14.07
N ILE A 50 -9.78 4.36 -14.18
CA ILE A 50 -10.05 2.93 -14.32
C ILE A 50 -9.63 2.41 -15.71
N ASP A 51 -9.86 3.20 -16.76
CA ASP A 51 -9.49 2.83 -18.14
C ASP A 51 -7.98 2.81 -18.36
N GLU A 52 -7.23 3.63 -17.61
CA GLU A 52 -5.78 3.79 -17.74
C GLU A 52 -4.99 2.82 -16.84
N CYS A 53 -5.66 2.07 -15.96
CA CYS A 53 -4.99 1.12 -15.08
C CYS A 53 -4.63 -0.17 -15.85
N PRO A 54 -3.34 -0.45 -16.13
CA PRO A 54 -2.96 -1.60 -16.96
C PRO A 54 -3.14 -2.96 -16.27
N VAL A 55 -3.33 -2.95 -14.95
CA VAL A 55 -3.48 -4.13 -14.11
C VAL A 55 -4.90 -4.25 -13.53
N GLU A 56 -5.83 -3.41 -13.97
CA GLU A 56 -7.24 -3.42 -13.53
C GLU A 56 -7.38 -3.38 -12.00
N ALA A 57 -6.47 -2.68 -11.31
CA ALA A 57 -6.45 -2.59 -9.85
C ALA A 57 -7.52 -1.62 -9.28
N ILE A 58 -8.33 -0.99 -10.12
CA ILE A 58 -9.27 0.06 -9.70
C ILE A 58 -10.71 -0.46 -9.82
N SER A 59 -11.46 -0.34 -8.73
CA SER A 59 -12.88 -0.71 -8.67
C SER A 59 -13.77 0.53 -8.62
N GLU A 60 -14.95 0.42 -9.24
CA GLU A 60 -16.01 1.44 -9.20
C GLU A 60 -16.77 1.40 -7.87
N GLY A 61 -17.15 2.57 -7.36
CA GLY A 61 -17.91 2.77 -6.14
C GLY A 61 -18.48 4.19 -6.08
N ASP A 62 -18.85 4.67 -4.89
CA ASP A 62 -19.22 6.09 -4.69
C ASP A 62 -18.05 7.02 -5.09
N VAL A 63 -16.83 6.56 -4.82
CA VAL A 63 -15.57 7.02 -5.39
C VAL A 63 -14.81 5.79 -5.90
N TYR A 64 -13.89 5.99 -6.83
CA TYR A 64 -13.01 4.91 -7.27
C TYR A 64 -12.06 4.50 -6.14
N VAL A 65 -11.76 3.20 -6.05
CA VAL A 65 -10.88 2.62 -5.02
C VAL A 65 -9.81 1.79 -5.69
N ILE A 66 -8.56 1.98 -5.28
CA ILE A 66 -7.40 1.20 -5.75
C ILE A 66 -7.19 0.03 -4.79
N ASP A 67 -7.09 -1.19 -5.34
CA ASP A 67 -6.68 -2.39 -4.63
C ASP A 67 -5.14 -2.39 -4.48
N PRO A 68 -4.61 -2.24 -3.26
CA PRO A 68 -3.17 -2.18 -3.03
C PRO A 68 -2.45 -3.50 -3.29
N ASP A 69 -3.16 -4.64 -3.30
CA ASP A 69 -2.58 -5.95 -3.59
C ASP A 69 -2.36 -6.14 -5.11
N LEU A 70 -3.10 -5.41 -5.94
CA LEU A 70 -2.96 -5.41 -7.40
C LEU A 70 -2.16 -4.22 -7.94
N CYS A 71 -2.12 -3.12 -7.20
CA CYS A 71 -1.42 -1.91 -7.61
C CYS A 71 0.09 -2.16 -7.78
N THR A 72 0.64 -1.69 -8.89
CA THR A 72 2.06 -1.87 -9.24
C THR A 72 2.85 -0.56 -9.19
N ASP A 73 2.33 0.47 -8.52
CA ASP A 73 2.97 1.79 -8.38
C ASP A 73 3.29 2.57 -9.67
N CYS A 74 2.78 2.13 -10.82
CA CYS A 74 3.14 2.68 -12.13
C CYS A 74 2.79 4.17 -12.35
N GLY A 75 1.89 4.76 -11.55
CA GLY A 75 1.54 6.18 -11.62
C GLY A 75 0.57 6.59 -12.74
N ALA A 76 0.21 5.68 -13.66
CA ALA A 76 -0.63 6.02 -14.82
C ALA A 76 -1.98 6.66 -14.44
N CYS A 77 -2.62 6.17 -13.37
CA CYS A 77 -3.89 6.73 -12.88
C CYS A 77 -3.74 8.16 -12.34
N ALA A 78 -2.62 8.48 -11.68
CA ALA A 78 -2.36 9.81 -11.14
C ALA A 78 -2.13 10.83 -12.25
N ASP A 79 -1.39 10.46 -13.31
CA ASP A 79 -1.08 11.34 -14.45
C ASP A 79 -2.33 11.81 -15.21
N VAL A 80 -3.38 10.98 -15.25
CA VAL A 80 -4.63 11.28 -15.97
C VAL A 80 -5.71 11.89 -15.07
N CYS A 81 -5.48 11.97 -13.76
CA CYS A 81 -6.50 12.48 -12.84
C CYS A 81 -6.63 14.01 -12.97
N PRO A 82 -7.77 14.53 -13.47
CA PRO A 82 -7.91 15.97 -13.74
C PRO A 82 -8.01 16.83 -12.47
N VAL A 83 -8.23 16.20 -11.32
CA VAL A 83 -8.41 16.84 -10.01
C VAL A 83 -7.29 16.47 -9.02
N GLU A 84 -6.24 15.78 -9.50
CA GLU A 84 -5.07 15.38 -8.70
C GLU A 84 -5.45 14.63 -7.40
N ALA A 85 -6.55 13.86 -7.44
CA ALA A 85 -7.08 13.13 -6.28
C ALA A 85 -6.29 11.85 -5.94
N ILE A 86 -5.24 11.50 -6.69
CA ILE A 86 -4.54 10.22 -6.57
C ILE A 86 -3.08 10.47 -6.19
N HIS A 87 -2.61 9.83 -5.12
CA HIS A 87 -1.24 10.00 -4.62
C HIS A 87 -0.68 8.68 -4.04
N PRO A 88 0.66 8.52 -3.97
CA PRO A 88 1.27 7.39 -3.26
C PRO A 88 0.99 7.48 -1.74
N GLU A 89 0.90 6.32 -1.08
CA GLU A 89 0.80 6.22 0.39
C GLU A 89 2.07 6.63 1.16
#